data_AF-A0AAD6DBB2-F1
#
_entry.id   AF-A0AAD6DBB2-F1
#
_cell.length_a   1.000
_cell.length_b   1.000
_cell.length_c   1.000
_cell.angle_alpha   90.00
_cell.angle_beta   90.00
_cell.angle_gamma   90.00
#
_symmetry.space_group_name_H-M   'P 1'
#
loop_
_entity.id
_entity.type
_entity.pdbx_description
1 polymer ?
#
loop_
_entity_poly.entity_id
_entity_poly.type
_entity_poly.pdbx_seq_one_letter_code
_entity_poly.pdbx_strand_id
1 'polypeptide(L)'
;MARQESIVTFKERLSSIVARLTGYHPRLQTEHQSVNILLDKLEYSDMNEIDSWDELPGDLAKLFEDQDGLKTRKRAISSREGLERAYQLLHCQGSPEYLSIIGLSCTVLFAYLFKIARPRKKKIDHLVILRKPPFNNVSRKCHNCGQDVLDDAYPWYARRDPELYVYWRDFKSCGNPGCKLEVVRLIPTNPRLQTLHPSEKNLLDKQFARAKWEKFFIRSEIESANQPDEIKLKCSGDCGCTTKINRLRWTVHEPAKLVETRLKCGKCRKMRTWLPLSEEYQTIADSSLQRLWAKFQKGGCQLGHYPRRPDIWFANHRIPTRIRFLEDAKKAEMGKADAGTQ
;
A
#
# COMPACT_ATOMS: atom_id res chain seq x y z
N MET A 1 22.82 42.32 14.83
CA MET A 1 22.00 42.77 13.68
C MET A 1 21.79 41.66 12.65
N ALA A 2 22.82 41.13 11.98
CA ALA A 2 22.68 40.07 10.95
C ALA A 2 21.93 38.79 11.40
N ARG A 3 22.03 38.41 12.68
CA ARG A 3 21.34 37.23 13.25
C ARG A 3 19.86 37.46 13.59
N GLN A 4 19.46 38.70 13.84
CA GLN A 4 18.06 39.06 14.14
C GLN A 4 17.26 39.19 12.84
N GLU A 5 17.89 39.73 11.80
CA GLU A 5 17.38 39.69 10.43
C GLU A 5 17.17 38.24 9.95
N SER A 6 18.06 37.31 10.27
CA SER A 6 17.90 35.87 9.94
C SER A 6 16.62 35.25 10.53
N ILE A 7 16.21 35.65 11.74
CA ILE A 7 15.07 35.05 12.44
C ILE A 7 13.76 35.70 12.02
N VAL A 8 13.73 37.01 11.82
CA VAL A 8 12.59 37.70 11.21
C VAL A 8 12.36 37.13 9.80
N THR A 9 13.43 37.00 9.01
CA THR A 9 13.39 36.35 7.70
C THR A 9 12.93 34.89 7.79
N PHE A 10 13.29 34.18 8.86
CA PHE A 10 12.84 32.80 9.11
C PHE A 10 11.34 32.73 9.41
N LYS A 11 10.84 33.52 10.37
CA LYS A 11 9.42 33.60 10.71
C LYS A 11 8.57 34.02 9.50
N GLU A 12 9.01 35.03 8.76
CA GLU A 12 8.34 35.50 7.53
C GLU A 12 8.34 34.45 6.41
N ARG A 13 9.47 33.75 6.19
CA ARG A 13 9.53 32.65 5.20
C ARG A 13 8.64 31.48 5.60
N LEU A 14 8.61 31.13 6.89
CA LEU A 14 7.75 30.07 7.40
C LEU A 14 6.29 30.44 7.21
N SER A 15 5.86 31.60 7.69
CA SER A 15 4.49 32.11 7.55
C SER A 15 4.08 32.26 6.09
N SER A 16 4.96 32.76 5.21
CA SER A 16 4.69 32.87 3.76
C SER A 16 4.51 31.51 3.10
N ILE A 17 5.36 30.54 3.45
CA ILE A 17 5.24 29.17 2.93
C ILE A 17 3.96 28.57 3.44
N VAL A 18 3.70 28.62 4.75
CA VAL A 18 2.53 27.96 5.33
C VAL A 18 1.21 28.62 4.88
N ALA A 19 1.17 29.95 4.68
CA ALA A 19 0.07 30.64 4.03
C ALA A 19 -0.17 30.12 2.60
N ARG A 20 0.89 29.95 1.79
CA ARG A 20 0.78 29.29 0.48
C ARG A 20 0.30 27.83 0.62
N LEU A 21 0.72 27.10 1.65
CA LEU A 21 0.34 25.70 1.88
C LEU A 21 -1.15 25.52 2.20
N THR A 22 -1.73 26.42 3.01
CA THR A 22 -3.15 26.36 3.39
C THR A 22 -4.13 26.54 2.23
N GLY A 23 -3.71 27.16 1.12
CA GLY A 23 -4.53 27.28 -0.09
C GLY A 23 -4.65 26.00 -0.91
N TYR A 24 -3.76 25.02 -0.73
CA TYR A 24 -3.72 23.80 -1.55
C TYR A 24 -4.25 22.55 -0.86
N HIS A 25 -4.37 22.56 0.47
CA HIS A 25 -4.85 21.40 1.22
C HIS A 25 -5.54 21.83 2.52
N PRO A 26 -6.87 21.61 2.67
CA PRO A 26 -7.62 21.99 3.88
C PRO A 26 -7.06 21.38 5.17
N ARG A 27 -6.40 20.22 5.08
CA ARG A 27 -5.76 19.54 6.22
C ARG A 27 -4.30 19.97 6.47
N LEU A 28 -3.89 21.14 5.99
CA LEU A 28 -2.66 21.81 6.44
C LEU A 28 -2.99 23.05 7.30
N GLN A 29 -4.28 23.38 7.45
CA GLN A 29 -4.74 24.51 8.26
C GLN A 29 -4.48 24.27 9.75
N THR A 30 -4.67 23.04 10.25
CA THR A 30 -4.44 22.69 11.66
C THR A 30 -2.94 22.71 11.99
N GLU A 31 -2.11 22.20 11.09
CA GLU A 31 -0.65 22.21 11.19
C GLU A 31 -0.12 23.65 11.06
N HIS A 32 -0.72 24.48 10.20
CA HIS A 32 -0.41 25.91 10.09
C HIS A 32 -0.69 26.69 11.36
N GLN A 33 -1.86 26.49 11.96
CA GLN A 33 -2.22 27.15 13.21
C GLN A 33 -1.26 26.76 14.34
N SER A 34 -0.93 25.47 14.45
CA SER A 34 -0.02 24.96 15.49
C SER A 34 1.38 25.55 15.35
N VAL A 35 1.87 25.69 14.12
CA VAL A 35 3.20 26.24 13.82
C VAL A 35 3.27 27.74 14.03
N ASN A 36 2.24 28.50 13.65
CA ASN A 36 2.22 29.95 13.89
C ASN A 36 2.15 30.28 15.38
N ILE A 37 1.33 29.54 16.15
CA ILE A 37 1.26 29.69 17.62
C ILE A 37 2.64 29.42 18.24
N LEU A 38 3.38 28.43 17.72
CA LEU A 38 4.73 28.13 18.18
C LEU A 38 5.71 29.27 17.87
N LEU A 39 5.67 29.81 16.65
CA LEU A 39 6.54 30.90 16.23
C LEU A 39 6.29 32.19 17.01
N ASP A 40 5.04 32.46 17.39
CA ASP A 40 4.68 33.64 18.17
C ASP A 40 5.18 33.54 19.63
N LYS A 41 5.36 32.33 20.15
CA LYS A 41 5.84 32.07 21.52
C LYS A 41 7.35 31.97 21.67
N LEU A 42 8.10 31.75 20.58
CA LEU A 42 9.56 31.63 20.63
C LEU A 42 10.22 33.01 20.68
N GLU A 43 10.82 33.33 21.84
CA GLU A 43 11.68 34.51 22.03
C GLU A 43 13.12 34.23 21.55
N TYR A 44 13.88 35.30 21.26
CA TYR A 44 15.23 35.20 20.68
C TYR A 44 16.27 34.59 21.64
N SER A 45 16.10 34.80 22.95
CA SER A 45 16.95 34.25 24.02
C SER A 45 16.91 32.72 24.05
N ASP A 46 15.72 32.14 23.88
CA ASP A 46 15.47 30.70 24.03
C ASP A 46 16.25 29.87 23.00
N MET A 47 16.51 30.42 21.80
CA MET A 47 17.10 29.68 20.69
C MET A 47 18.59 29.34 20.84
N ASN A 48 19.31 29.95 21.79
CA ASN A 48 20.76 29.77 21.97
C ASN A 48 21.16 29.13 23.31
N GLU A 49 20.24 29.01 24.27
CA GLU A 49 20.53 28.47 25.62
C GLU A 49 20.02 27.03 25.81
N ILE A 50 19.16 26.56 24.90
CA ILE A 50 18.58 25.22 24.92
C ILE A 50 19.40 24.32 24.00
N ASP A 51 20.12 23.38 24.60
CA ASP A 51 20.99 22.43 23.90
C ASP A 51 20.49 20.98 23.99
N SER A 52 19.60 20.69 24.95
CA SER A 52 19.04 19.35 25.17
C SER A 52 17.57 19.23 24.76
N TRP A 53 17.16 17.99 24.42
CA TRP A 53 15.79 17.70 23.99
C TRP A 53 14.76 17.96 25.10
N ASP A 54 15.14 17.67 26.34
CA ASP A 54 14.26 17.79 27.50
C ASP A 54 13.98 19.25 27.89
N GLU A 55 14.78 20.19 27.37
CA GLU A 55 14.60 21.63 27.55
C GLU A 55 13.76 22.26 26.42
N LEU A 56 13.34 21.49 25.42
CA LEU A 56 12.48 22.03 24.35
C LEU A 56 11.15 22.54 24.95
N PRO A 57 10.62 23.67 24.45
CA PRO A 57 9.29 24.13 24.84
C PRO A 57 8.26 23.01 24.67
N GLY A 58 7.42 22.79 25.69
CA GLY A 58 6.48 21.66 25.71
C GLY A 58 5.55 21.60 24.49
N ASP A 59 5.14 22.76 23.97
CA ASP A 59 4.34 22.86 22.74
C ASP A 59 5.11 22.36 21.50
N LEU A 60 6.44 22.59 21.43
CA LEU A 60 7.30 22.12 20.36
C LEU A 60 7.50 20.61 20.44
N ALA A 61 7.83 20.09 21.62
CA ALA A 61 7.99 18.65 21.85
C ALA A 61 6.69 17.90 21.49
N LYS A 62 5.55 18.40 21.96
CA LYS A 62 4.22 17.84 21.66
C LYS A 62 3.91 17.87 20.17
N LEU A 63 4.28 18.93 19.45
CA LEU A 63 4.12 18.97 18.00
C LEU A 63 4.85 17.80 17.33
N PHE A 64 6.09 17.49 17.72
CA PHE A 64 6.80 16.33 17.17
C PHE A 64 6.13 14.99 17.53
N GLU A 65 5.57 14.86 18.73
CA GLU A 65 4.83 13.66 19.16
C GLU A 65 3.54 13.43 18.35
N ASP A 66 2.81 14.52 18.07
CA ASP A 66 1.53 14.48 17.36
C ASP A 66 1.71 14.31 15.85
N GLN A 67 2.87 14.70 15.29
CA GLN A 67 3.14 14.58 13.85
C GLN A 67 3.55 13.15 13.46
N ASP A 68 2.55 12.37 13.04
CA ASP A 68 2.70 10.99 12.55
C ASP A 68 3.76 10.79 11.45
N GLY A 69 4.01 11.81 10.63
CA GLY A 69 4.98 11.77 9.53
C GLY A 69 6.41 12.11 9.94
N LEU A 70 6.62 12.54 11.19
CA LEU A 70 7.93 12.72 11.82
C LEU A 70 8.33 11.51 12.69
N LYS A 71 7.51 10.46 12.72
CA LYS A 71 7.81 9.21 13.42
C LYS A 71 8.66 8.28 12.57
N THR A 72 9.41 7.40 13.22
CA THR A 72 10.06 6.25 12.57
C THR A 72 9.55 4.97 13.24
N ARG A 73 8.93 4.07 12.48
CA ARG A 73 8.28 2.87 13.05
C ARG A 73 7.27 3.22 14.16
N LYS A 74 6.51 4.28 13.95
CA LYS A 74 5.53 4.85 14.88
C LYS A 74 6.10 5.36 16.21
N ARG A 75 7.42 5.50 16.32
CA ARG A 75 8.08 6.11 17.48
C ARG A 75 8.35 7.58 17.18
N ALA A 76 7.92 8.45 18.09
CA ALA A 76 8.22 9.88 18.03
C ALA A 76 9.72 10.13 18.13
N ILE A 77 10.16 11.27 17.59
CA ILE A 77 11.49 11.79 17.86
C ILE A 77 11.48 12.26 19.31
N SER A 78 12.50 11.88 20.06
CA SER A 78 12.62 12.17 21.50
C SER A 78 14.06 12.47 21.90
N SER A 79 14.91 12.83 20.93
CA SER A 79 16.33 13.13 21.16
C SER A 79 16.92 13.97 20.03
N ARG A 80 18.07 14.58 20.30
CA ARG A 80 18.86 15.31 19.30
C ARG A 80 19.27 14.41 18.13
N GLU A 81 19.76 13.20 18.39
CA GLU A 81 20.15 12.25 17.35
C GLU A 81 18.96 11.86 16.46
N GLY A 82 17.76 11.75 17.06
CA GLY A 82 16.53 11.53 16.32
C GLY A 82 16.21 12.71 15.38
N LEU A 83 16.41 13.95 15.82
CA LEU A 83 16.26 15.14 14.98
C LEU A 83 17.30 15.18 13.86
N GLU A 84 18.57 14.93 14.16
CA GLU A 84 19.66 14.91 13.17
C GLU A 84 19.39 13.84 12.09
N ARG A 85 18.85 12.69 12.51
CA ARG A 85 18.40 11.65 11.58
C ARG A 85 17.23 12.14 10.73
N ALA A 86 16.22 12.78 11.32
CA ALA A 86 15.08 13.32 10.57
C ALA A 86 15.53 14.40 9.56
N TYR A 87 16.47 15.26 9.95
CA TYR A 87 17.11 16.27 9.12
C TYR A 87 17.74 15.65 7.86
N GLN A 88 18.50 14.55 8.02
CA GLN A 88 19.09 13.82 6.90
C GLN A 88 18.03 13.16 6.01
N LEU A 89 17.04 12.48 6.59
CA LEU A 89 15.93 11.82 5.87
C LEU A 89 15.04 12.82 5.10
N LEU A 90 14.98 14.07 5.56
CA LEU A 90 14.27 15.14 4.89
C LEU A 90 15.09 15.83 3.79
N HIS A 91 16.38 15.51 3.66
CA HIS A 91 17.35 16.14 2.76
C HIS A 91 17.52 17.63 3.01
N CYS A 92 17.58 18.03 4.28
CA CYS A 92 17.97 19.38 4.65
C CYS A 92 19.43 19.66 4.20
N GLN A 93 19.73 20.92 3.88
CA GLN A 93 21.05 21.35 3.43
C GLN A 93 21.87 21.92 4.59
N GLY A 94 23.14 21.53 4.66
CA GLY A 94 24.08 21.93 5.72
C GLY A 94 24.41 20.78 6.67
N SER A 95 25.19 21.09 7.70
CA SER A 95 25.52 20.14 8.78
C SER A 95 24.67 20.43 10.01
N PRO A 96 23.93 19.44 10.53
CA PRO A 96 23.03 19.66 11.67
C PRO A 96 23.77 19.92 12.99
N GLU A 97 25.06 19.57 13.07
CA GLU A 97 25.95 19.79 14.22
C GLU A 97 26.13 21.28 14.59
N TYR A 98 25.98 22.19 13.63
CA TYR A 98 26.09 23.64 13.87
C TYR A 98 24.77 24.30 14.26
N LEU A 99 23.69 23.54 14.41
CA LEU A 99 22.39 24.05 14.81
C LEU A 99 22.15 23.79 16.30
N SER A 100 21.63 24.79 17.02
CA SER A 100 21.02 24.57 18.33
C SER A 100 19.84 23.61 18.20
N ILE A 101 19.40 23.00 19.30
CA ILE A 101 18.33 22.00 19.21
C ILE A 101 17.01 22.59 18.73
N ILE A 102 16.72 23.85 19.08
CA ILE A 102 15.57 24.60 18.55
C ILE A 102 15.76 24.87 17.06
N GLY A 103 16.94 25.35 16.64
CA GLY A 103 17.22 25.59 15.22
C GLY A 103 17.07 24.33 14.38
N LEU A 104 17.53 23.19 14.91
CA LEU A 104 17.40 21.88 14.27
C LEU A 104 15.93 21.44 14.19
N SER A 105 15.18 21.57 15.30
CA SER A 105 13.74 21.25 15.37
C SER A 105 12.93 22.04 14.36
N CYS A 106 13.12 23.35 14.33
CA CYS A 106 12.50 24.27 13.38
C CYS A 106 12.81 23.89 11.92
N THR A 107 14.08 23.54 11.63
CA THR A 107 14.49 23.15 10.28
C THR A 107 13.85 21.83 9.85
N VAL A 108 13.78 20.84 10.74
CA VAL A 108 13.12 19.55 10.50
C VAL A 108 11.62 19.75 10.25
N LEU A 109 10.92 20.52 11.09
CA LEU A 109 9.51 20.83 10.91
C LEU A 109 9.25 21.48 9.56
N PHE A 110 10.06 22.49 9.22
CA PHE A 110 9.93 23.18 7.94
C PHE A 110 10.09 22.25 6.74
N ALA A 111 11.14 21.42 6.75
CA ALA A 111 11.39 20.48 5.66
C ALA A 111 10.28 19.42 5.56
N TYR A 112 9.72 18.99 6.69
CA TYR A 112 8.58 18.09 6.74
C TYR A 112 7.31 18.72 6.13
N LEU A 113 6.95 19.93 6.57
CA LEU A 113 5.81 20.68 6.04
C LEU A 113 5.93 20.90 4.54
N PHE A 114 7.13 21.27 4.07
CA PHE A 114 7.40 21.41 2.65
C PHE A 114 7.23 20.10 1.89
N LYS A 115 7.66 18.96 2.46
CA LYS A 115 7.44 17.64 1.84
C LYS A 115 5.96 17.31 1.76
N ILE A 116 5.20 17.37 2.85
CA ILE A 116 3.79 16.95 2.83
C ILE A 116 2.93 17.84 1.94
N ALA A 117 3.30 19.11 1.78
CA ALA A 117 2.63 20.05 0.90
C ALA A 117 2.91 19.88 -0.59
N ARG A 118 3.97 19.17 -0.98
CA ARG A 118 4.32 19.06 -2.39
C ARG A 118 3.16 18.42 -3.17
N PRO A 119 2.68 19.07 -4.26
CA PRO A 119 1.61 18.54 -5.06
C PRO A 119 1.94 17.12 -5.51
N ARG A 120 1.04 16.20 -5.24
CA ARG A 120 1.16 14.85 -5.74
C ARG A 120 0.71 14.80 -7.20
N LYS A 121 0.92 13.67 -7.88
CA LYS A 121 0.65 13.54 -9.32
C LYS A 121 -0.86 13.65 -9.59
N LYS A 122 -1.34 14.85 -9.96
CA LYS A 122 -2.76 15.13 -10.30
C LYS A 122 -3.42 14.09 -11.20
N LYS A 123 -2.66 13.56 -12.18
CA LYS A 123 -3.09 12.52 -13.12
C LYS A 123 -3.67 11.27 -12.44
N ILE A 124 -3.20 10.90 -11.25
CA ILE A 124 -3.63 9.68 -10.55
C ILE A 124 -4.51 9.95 -9.33
N ASP A 125 -4.81 11.20 -8.98
CA ASP A 125 -5.53 11.55 -7.75
C ASP A 125 -6.90 10.86 -7.67
N HIS A 126 -7.62 10.77 -8.79
CA HIS A 126 -8.92 10.10 -8.88
C HIS A 126 -8.85 8.57 -8.71
N LEU A 127 -7.65 7.99 -8.83
CA LEU A 127 -7.36 6.55 -8.77
C LEU A 127 -6.78 6.08 -7.43
N VAL A 128 -6.56 7.00 -6.49
CA VAL A 128 -6.04 6.70 -5.16
C VAL A 128 -7.02 7.15 -4.08
N ILE A 129 -6.89 6.57 -2.89
CA ILE A 129 -7.67 6.93 -1.71
C ILE A 129 -6.77 7.02 -0.49
N LEU A 130 -7.23 7.78 0.50
CA LEU A 130 -6.75 7.72 1.87
C LEU A 130 -7.67 6.80 2.68
N ARG A 131 -7.09 5.98 3.56
CA ARG A 131 -7.85 5.11 4.46
C ARG A 131 -7.92 5.72 5.86
N LYS A 132 -8.94 5.34 6.61
CA LYS A 132 -9.08 5.65 8.04
C LYS A 132 -8.14 4.74 8.88
N PRO A 133 -7.94 5.04 10.18
CA PRO A 133 -7.28 4.13 11.11
C PRO A 133 -7.77 2.68 10.99
N PRO A 134 -6.88 1.68 11.11
CA PRO A 134 -5.45 1.78 11.44
C PRO A 134 -4.51 2.02 10.22
N PHE A 135 -5.06 2.33 9.04
CA PHE A 135 -4.32 2.38 7.77
C PHE A 135 -3.91 3.80 7.33
N ASN A 136 -4.22 4.81 8.13
CA ASN A 136 -3.90 6.21 7.89
C ASN A 136 -2.43 6.57 8.17
N ASN A 137 -1.62 5.62 8.67
CA ASN A 137 -0.18 5.78 8.88
C ASN A 137 0.54 4.50 8.45
N VAL A 138 1.65 4.64 7.71
CA VAL A 138 2.47 3.50 7.27
C VAL A 138 3.94 3.73 7.58
N SER A 139 4.53 2.85 8.38
CA SER A 139 5.98 2.84 8.59
C SER A 139 6.72 2.35 7.36
N ARG A 140 7.82 3.03 7.01
CA ARG A 140 8.54 2.84 5.77
C ARG A 140 10.00 2.50 5.96
N LYS A 141 10.57 1.87 4.94
CA LYS A 141 12.00 1.65 4.76
C LYS A 141 12.42 1.95 3.33
N CYS A 142 13.70 2.21 3.16
CA CYS A 142 14.31 2.28 1.83
C CYS A 142 14.29 0.89 1.19
N HIS A 143 13.76 0.77 -0.01
CA HIS A 143 13.75 -0.52 -0.72
C HIS A 143 15.15 -1.03 -1.11
N ASN A 144 16.15 -0.14 -1.12
CA ASN A 144 17.51 -0.46 -1.52
C ASN A 144 18.38 -0.86 -0.31
N CYS A 145 18.64 0.07 0.61
CA CYS A 145 19.47 -0.21 1.78
C CYS A 145 18.72 -0.90 2.92
N GLY A 146 17.39 -1.04 2.84
CA GLY A 146 16.56 -1.70 3.86
C GLY A 146 16.37 -0.89 5.16
N GLN A 147 17.11 0.20 5.34
CA GLN A 147 17.04 1.03 6.54
C GLN A 147 15.74 1.82 6.62
N ASP A 148 15.29 2.04 7.86
CA ASP A 148 14.08 2.79 8.14
C ASP A 148 14.21 4.26 7.71
N VAL A 149 13.06 4.82 7.34
CA VAL A 149 12.88 6.24 7.02
C VAL A 149 11.66 6.75 7.78
N LEU A 150 11.38 8.04 7.69
CA LEU A 150 10.18 8.63 8.29
C LEU A 150 8.90 7.96 7.77
N ASP A 151 7.93 7.78 8.66
CA ASP A 151 6.64 7.18 8.38
C ASP A 151 5.83 8.04 7.38
N ASP A 152 4.89 7.41 6.70
CA ASP A 152 3.95 8.09 5.80
C ASP A 152 2.67 8.41 6.56
N ALA A 153 2.48 9.69 6.91
CA ALA A 153 1.25 10.19 7.54
C ALA A 153 0.06 10.29 6.59
N TYR A 154 0.29 10.23 5.27
CA TYR A 154 -0.77 10.32 4.27
C TYR A 154 -0.60 9.22 3.22
N PRO A 155 -0.67 7.95 3.63
CA PRO A 155 -0.44 6.82 2.75
C PRO A 155 -1.55 6.73 1.71
N TRP A 156 -1.15 6.66 0.44
CA TRP A 156 -2.09 6.40 -0.65
C TRP A 156 -2.29 4.91 -0.84
N TYR A 157 -3.54 4.56 -1.11
CA TYR A 157 -3.93 3.22 -1.50
C TYR A 157 -4.62 3.27 -2.87
N ALA A 158 -4.52 2.21 -3.64
CA ALA A 158 -5.23 2.14 -4.91
C ALA A 158 -6.74 2.15 -4.65
N ARG A 159 -7.50 3.01 -5.35
CA ARG A 159 -8.95 3.11 -5.19
C ARG A 159 -9.68 1.80 -5.53
N ARG A 160 -9.15 1.06 -6.52
CA ARG A 160 -9.71 -0.21 -6.99
C ARG A 160 -9.34 -1.41 -6.10
N ASP A 161 -8.21 -1.33 -5.39
CA ASP A 161 -7.77 -2.34 -4.43
C ASP A 161 -7.07 -1.66 -3.23
N PRO A 162 -7.82 -1.36 -2.16
CA PRO A 162 -7.30 -0.66 -0.99
C PRO A 162 -6.21 -1.41 -0.22
N GLU A 163 -5.92 -2.68 -0.55
CA GLU A 163 -4.83 -3.46 0.05
C GLU A 163 -3.46 -3.17 -0.59
N LEU A 164 -3.44 -2.40 -1.70
CA LEU A 164 -2.22 -2.00 -2.37
C LEU A 164 -1.79 -0.59 -1.94
N TYR A 165 -0.64 -0.50 -1.27
CA TYR A 165 0.00 0.78 -0.96
C TYR A 165 0.65 1.38 -2.21
N VAL A 166 0.29 2.61 -2.53
CA VAL A 166 0.83 3.37 -3.65
C VAL A 166 1.92 4.29 -3.11
N TYR A 167 3.19 3.96 -3.38
CA TYR A 167 4.27 4.83 -2.94
C TYR A 167 4.26 6.14 -3.73
N TRP A 168 4.76 7.19 -3.09
CA TRP A 168 4.59 8.55 -3.60
C TRP A 168 5.32 8.81 -4.92
N ARG A 169 6.62 8.53 -4.97
CA ARG A 169 7.49 8.65 -6.14
C ARG A 169 8.81 7.96 -5.88
N ASP A 170 9.61 7.89 -6.93
CA ASP A 170 11.03 7.63 -6.80
C ASP A 170 11.75 8.88 -6.30
N PHE A 171 12.70 8.70 -5.39
CA PHE A 171 13.52 9.74 -4.79
C PHE A 171 14.96 9.60 -5.24
N LYS A 172 15.70 10.70 -5.34
CA LYS A 172 17.13 10.65 -5.69
C LYS A 172 18.01 10.00 -4.61
N SER A 173 17.51 9.97 -3.37
CA SER A 173 18.17 9.38 -2.20
C SER A 173 17.12 9.06 -1.14
N CYS A 174 17.44 8.18 -0.19
CA CYS A 174 16.59 7.91 0.98
C CYS A 174 16.99 8.74 2.20
N GLY A 175 18.11 9.47 2.13
CA GLY A 175 18.64 10.29 3.20
C GLY A 175 19.48 9.54 4.23
N ASN A 176 19.48 8.19 4.22
CA ASN A 176 20.37 7.44 5.09
C ASN A 176 21.82 7.43 4.59
N PRO A 177 22.81 7.58 5.49
CA PRO A 177 24.22 7.50 5.13
C PRO A 177 24.57 6.13 4.54
N GLY A 178 25.35 6.13 3.47
CA GLY A 178 25.81 4.89 2.81
C GLY A 178 24.84 4.26 1.81
N CYS A 179 23.65 4.83 1.58
CA CYS A 179 22.78 4.37 0.49
C CYS A 179 23.28 4.90 -0.87
N LYS A 180 23.80 4.01 -1.73
CA LYS A 180 24.54 4.36 -2.97
C LYS A 180 23.71 4.46 -4.26
N LEU A 181 22.39 4.21 -4.23
CA LEU A 181 21.58 4.28 -5.45
C LEU A 181 21.07 5.69 -5.73
N GLU A 182 21.13 6.07 -7.01
CA GLU A 182 20.61 7.34 -7.53
C GLU A 182 19.08 7.44 -7.51
N VAL A 183 18.38 6.30 -7.43
CA VAL A 183 16.91 6.25 -7.44
C VAL A 183 16.42 5.24 -6.42
N VAL A 184 15.67 5.72 -5.44
CA VAL A 184 15.12 4.90 -4.35
C VAL A 184 13.62 5.06 -4.19
N ARG A 185 12.98 3.96 -3.80
CA ARG A 185 11.60 3.88 -3.37
C ARG A 185 11.52 3.71 -1.87
N LEU A 186 10.59 4.42 -1.25
CA LEU A 186 10.24 4.25 0.15
C LEU A 186 9.02 3.33 0.20
N ILE A 187 9.17 2.16 0.80
CA ILE A 187 8.17 1.10 0.81
C ILE A 187 7.77 0.75 2.24
N PRO A 188 6.59 0.14 2.46
CA PRO A 188 6.17 -0.29 3.78
C PRO A 188 7.17 -1.26 4.41
N THR A 189 7.37 -1.14 5.72
CA THR A 189 8.17 -2.11 6.49
C THR A 189 7.43 -3.44 6.63
N ASN A 190 6.09 -3.40 6.70
CA ASN A 190 5.24 -4.59 6.73
C ASN A 190 5.26 -5.30 5.36
N PRO A 191 5.83 -6.52 5.26
CA PRO A 191 5.94 -7.24 3.99
C PRO A 191 4.60 -7.73 3.44
N ARG A 192 3.53 -7.76 4.26
CA ARG A 192 2.18 -8.11 3.81
C ARG A 192 1.53 -7.00 2.99
N LEU A 193 1.97 -5.76 3.18
CA LEU A 193 1.42 -4.62 2.45
C LEU A 193 2.13 -4.48 1.11
N GLN A 194 1.45 -4.89 0.04
CA GLN A 194 2.01 -4.87 -1.30
C GLN A 194 2.12 -3.44 -1.83
N THR A 195 3.18 -3.19 -2.60
CA THR A 195 3.46 -1.86 -3.15
C THR A 195 3.10 -1.75 -4.62
N LEU A 196 2.60 -0.58 -5.01
CA LEU A 196 2.25 -0.24 -6.38
C LEU A 196 2.94 1.05 -6.83
N HIS A 197 3.46 1.06 -8.05
CA HIS A 197 4.04 2.25 -8.66
C HIS A 197 2.95 3.27 -9.04
N PRO A 198 3.13 4.57 -8.74
CA PRO A 198 2.17 5.64 -9.00
C PRO A 198 2.14 6.03 -10.50
N SER A 199 1.52 5.19 -11.33
CA SER A 199 1.18 5.50 -12.73
C SER A 199 -0.25 5.06 -13.04
N GLU A 200 -0.94 5.82 -13.90
CA GLU A 200 -2.29 5.47 -14.37
C GLU A 200 -2.31 4.05 -14.92
N LYS A 201 -1.34 3.70 -15.77
CA LYS A 201 -1.17 2.34 -16.27
C LYS A 201 -1.21 1.31 -15.13
N ASN A 202 -0.41 1.46 -14.08
CA ASN A 202 -0.40 0.47 -13.00
C ASN A 202 -1.66 0.51 -12.14
N LEU A 203 -2.28 1.66 -11.95
CA LEU A 203 -3.50 1.83 -11.17
C LEU A 203 -4.77 1.39 -11.91
N LEU A 204 -4.74 1.40 -13.24
CA LEU A 204 -5.82 0.97 -14.14
C LEU A 204 -5.63 -0.47 -14.62
N ASP A 205 -4.41 -0.83 -15.06
CA ASP A 205 -4.07 -2.14 -15.65
C ASP A 205 -3.87 -3.22 -14.60
N LYS A 206 -3.48 -2.88 -13.35
CA LYS A 206 -3.52 -3.89 -12.29
C LYS A 206 -4.97 -4.14 -11.88
N GLN A 207 -5.64 -4.98 -12.68
CA GLN A 207 -6.68 -5.90 -12.22
C GLN A 207 -6.11 -6.98 -11.26
N PHE A 208 -5.08 -6.66 -10.48
CA PHE A 208 -4.61 -7.49 -9.37
C PHE A 208 -5.30 -7.07 -8.07
N ALA A 209 -6.61 -6.81 -8.13
CA ALA A 209 -7.42 -7.46 -7.10
C ALA A 209 -7.01 -8.93 -7.18
N ARG A 210 -6.64 -9.59 -6.07
CA ARG A 210 -6.88 -11.04 -5.97
C ARG A 210 -8.29 -11.23 -6.48
N ALA A 211 -8.40 -11.69 -7.72
CA ALA A 211 -9.60 -11.30 -8.42
C ALA A 211 -10.73 -12.05 -7.74
N LYS A 212 -11.84 -11.33 -7.46
CA LYS A 212 -12.98 -11.88 -6.75
C LYS A 212 -13.54 -13.14 -7.42
N TRP A 213 -13.01 -13.56 -8.58
CA TRP A 213 -13.23 -14.87 -9.18
C TRP A 213 -12.86 -16.03 -8.25
N GLU A 214 -11.84 -15.93 -7.40
CA GLU A 214 -11.41 -17.07 -6.55
C GLU A 214 -12.55 -17.54 -5.65
N LYS A 215 -13.27 -16.62 -5.00
CA LYS A 215 -14.41 -16.96 -4.13
C LYS A 215 -15.57 -17.65 -4.87
N PHE A 216 -15.64 -17.49 -6.20
CA PHE A 216 -16.66 -18.12 -7.03
C PHE A 216 -16.16 -19.47 -7.52
N PHE A 217 -14.95 -19.54 -8.07
CA PHE A 217 -14.48 -20.71 -8.80
C PHE A 217 -13.65 -21.69 -7.98
N ILE A 218 -13.14 -21.30 -6.81
CA ILE A 218 -12.30 -22.13 -5.95
C ILE A 218 -13.10 -22.65 -4.77
N ARG A 219 -12.87 -23.91 -4.42
CA ARG A 219 -13.45 -24.56 -3.25
C ARG A 219 -12.94 -23.87 -1.98
N SER A 220 -13.82 -23.72 -1.01
CA SER A 220 -13.41 -23.43 0.38
C SER A 220 -12.68 -24.63 0.99
N GLU A 221 -12.06 -24.41 2.15
CA GLU A 221 -11.40 -25.49 2.89
C GLU A 221 -12.38 -26.64 3.20
N ILE A 222 -13.62 -26.31 3.59
CA ILE A 222 -14.68 -27.29 3.88
C ILE A 222 -15.04 -28.11 2.63
N GLU A 223 -15.20 -27.46 1.47
CA GLU A 223 -15.53 -28.13 0.19
C GLU A 223 -14.37 -28.98 -0.36
N SER A 224 -13.16 -28.77 0.15
CA SER A 224 -11.95 -29.46 -0.27
C SER A 224 -11.64 -30.70 0.58
N ALA A 225 -12.44 -31.03 1.58
CA ALA A 225 -12.18 -32.14 2.51
C ALA A 225 -11.96 -33.51 1.83
N ASN A 226 -12.56 -33.74 0.65
CA ASN A 226 -12.40 -34.98 -0.11
C ASN A 226 -11.28 -34.93 -1.16
N GLN A 227 -10.49 -33.86 -1.19
CA GLN A 227 -9.36 -33.68 -2.12
C GLN A 227 -8.04 -33.88 -1.38
N PRO A 228 -6.98 -34.35 -2.07
CA PRO A 228 -5.68 -34.51 -1.45
C PRO A 228 -5.08 -33.15 -1.07
N ASP A 229 -4.56 -33.06 0.15
CA ASP A 229 -3.90 -31.85 0.69
C ASP A 229 -2.50 -31.62 0.12
N GLU A 230 -1.88 -32.69 -0.40
CA GLU A 230 -0.54 -32.70 -0.98
C GLU A 230 -0.54 -33.50 -2.30
N ILE A 231 -0.01 -32.89 -3.36
CA ILE A 231 0.24 -33.54 -4.66
C ILE A 231 1.69 -33.27 -5.06
N LYS A 232 2.33 -34.29 -5.65
CA LYS A 232 3.62 -34.14 -6.35
C LYS A 232 3.41 -33.51 -7.72
N LEU A 233 4.10 -32.41 -7.97
CA LEU A 233 4.07 -31.69 -9.24
C LEU A 233 5.41 -31.83 -9.98
N LYS A 234 5.37 -31.85 -11.30
CA LYS A 234 6.51 -31.74 -12.21
C LYS A 234 6.57 -30.36 -12.87
N CYS A 235 7.78 -29.87 -13.10
CA CYS A 235 7.99 -28.64 -13.85
C CYS A 235 7.67 -28.84 -15.33
N SER A 236 6.90 -27.93 -15.93
CA SER A 236 6.51 -27.97 -17.36
C SER A 236 7.65 -27.67 -18.35
N GLY A 237 8.90 -27.59 -17.89
CA GLY A 237 10.07 -27.22 -18.69
C GLY A 237 11.02 -28.38 -18.94
N ASP A 238 10.54 -29.62 -18.84
CA ASP A 238 11.26 -30.89 -19.11
C ASP A 238 12.61 -31.05 -18.40
N CYS A 239 12.82 -30.34 -17.30
CA CYS A 239 14.06 -30.38 -16.52
C CYS A 239 14.12 -31.52 -15.47
N GLY A 240 13.07 -32.35 -15.42
CA GLY A 240 12.92 -33.44 -14.44
C GLY A 240 12.73 -32.98 -12.98
N CYS A 241 12.58 -31.67 -12.72
CA CYS A 241 12.31 -31.19 -11.36
C CYS A 241 10.90 -31.56 -10.90
N THR A 242 10.81 -32.10 -9.69
CA THR A 242 9.56 -32.34 -8.98
C THR A 242 9.51 -31.52 -7.69
N THR A 243 8.32 -31.14 -7.25
CA THR A 243 8.08 -30.51 -5.95
C THR A 243 6.81 -31.05 -5.32
N LYS A 244 6.67 -30.91 -4.01
CA LYS A 244 5.41 -31.09 -3.29
C LYS A 244 4.84 -29.72 -2.97
N ILE A 245 3.52 -29.56 -3.07
CA ILE A 245 2.83 -28.35 -2.65
C ILE A 245 1.74 -28.76 -1.67
N ASN A 246 1.74 -28.09 -0.52
CA ASN A 246 0.70 -28.18 0.48
C ASN A 246 -0.20 -26.95 0.29
N ARG A 247 -1.53 -27.11 0.33
CA ARG A 247 -2.55 -26.08 0.00
C ARG A 247 -2.79 -25.88 -1.48
N LEU A 248 -3.23 -26.95 -2.13
CA LEU A 248 -3.67 -26.93 -3.52
C LEU A 248 -4.99 -26.16 -3.65
N ARG A 249 -5.15 -25.46 -4.77
CA ARG A 249 -6.41 -24.76 -5.10
C ARG A 249 -7.21 -25.65 -6.04
N TRP A 250 -8.41 -26.04 -5.63
CA TRP A 250 -9.32 -26.89 -6.41
C TRP A 250 -10.53 -26.09 -6.88
N THR A 251 -10.99 -26.33 -8.10
CA THR A 251 -12.22 -25.69 -8.57
C THR A 251 -13.47 -26.30 -7.95
N VAL A 252 -14.52 -25.48 -7.83
CA VAL A 252 -15.87 -25.91 -7.38
C VAL A 252 -16.60 -26.78 -8.40
N HIS A 253 -16.09 -26.89 -9.62
CA HIS A 253 -16.67 -27.73 -10.66
C HIS A 253 -16.53 -29.22 -10.30
N GLU A 254 -17.38 -30.06 -10.90
CA GLU A 254 -17.29 -31.51 -10.80
C GLU A 254 -17.08 -32.14 -12.18
N PRO A 255 -16.02 -32.96 -12.39
CA PRO A 255 -14.94 -33.23 -11.44
C PRO A 255 -14.12 -31.97 -11.14
N ALA A 256 -13.56 -31.92 -9.92
CA ALA A 256 -12.72 -30.83 -9.45
C ALA A 256 -11.43 -30.79 -10.27
N LYS A 257 -11.04 -29.59 -10.68
CA LYS A 257 -9.79 -29.37 -11.42
C LYS A 257 -8.78 -28.66 -10.54
N LEU A 258 -7.54 -29.13 -10.57
CA LEU A 258 -6.43 -28.50 -9.88
C LEU A 258 -6.05 -27.20 -10.60
N VAL A 259 -5.99 -26.09 -9.88
CA VAL A 259 -5.51 -24.84 -10.45
C VAL A 259 -4.01 -24.88 -10.58
N GLU A 260 -3.54 -24.65 -11.81
CA GLU A 260 -2.12 -24.64 -12.13
C GLU A 260 -1.35 -23.64 -11.27
N THR A 261 -0.22 -24.09 -10.71
CA THR A 261 0.63 -23.25 -9.86
C THR A 261 1.86 -22.82 -10.63
N ARG A 262 2.27 -21.55 -10.45
CA ARG A 262 3.50 -21.00 -11.05
C ARG A 262 4.56 -20.78 -9.98
N LEU A 263 5.65 -21.52 -10.04
CA LEU A 263 6.80 -21.39 -9.14
C LEU A 263 8.10 -21.27 -9.92
N LYS A 264 9.12 -20.69 -9.29
CA LYS A 264 10.47 -20.64 -9.84
C LYS A 264 11.08 -22.04 -9.81
N CYS A 265 11.51 -22.56 -10.95
CA CYS A 265 12.21 -23.83 -11.01
C CYS A 265 13.68 -23.65 -10.63
N GLY A 266 14.19 -24.50 -9.72
CA GLY A 266 15.60 -24.49 -9.31
C GLY A 266 16.58 -24.72 -10.46
N LYS A 267 16.28 -25.67 -11.36
CA LYS A 267 17.09 -25.94 -12.55
C LYS A 267 16.89 -24.93 -13.67
N CYS A 268 15.64 -24.68 -14.10
CA CYS A 268 15.39 -23.75 -15.21
C CYS A 268 15.66 -22.28 -14.86
N ARG A 269 15.76 -21.95 -13.56
CA ARG A 269 15.87 -20.59 -13.00
C ARG A 269 14.78 -19.59 -13.43
N LYS A 270 13.74 -20.06 -14.13
CA LYS A 270 12.59 -19.29 -14.64
C LYS A 270 11.30 -19.67 -13.90
N MET A 271 10.33 -18.75 -13.87
CA MET A 271 8.96 -19.05 -13.43
C MET A 271 8.31 -19.99 -14.43
N ARG A 272 7.90 -21.17 -13.98
CA ARG A 272 7.26 -22.20 -14.82
C ARG A 272 5.93 -22.61 -14.22
N THR A 273 5.08 -23.18 -15.06
CA THR A 273 3.89 -23.88 -14.60
C THR A 273 4.30 -25.24 -14.04
N TRP A 274 3.67 -25.63 -12.95
CA TRP A 274 3.88 -26.92 -12.30
C TRP A 274 2.60 -27.72 -12.44
N LEU A 275 2.74 -28.89 -13.06
CA LEU A 275 1.63 -29.78 -13.41
C LEU A 275 1.69 -31.02 -12.52
N PRO A 276 0.57 -31.66 -12.21
CA PRO A 276 0.57 -32.89 -11.43
C PRO A 276 1.40 -33.97 -12.12
N LEU A 277 2.07 -34.79 -11.30
CA LEU A 277 2.82 -35.95 -11.78
C LEU A 277 1.88 -37.07 -12.23
N SER A 278 0.77 -37.27 -11.49
CA SER A 278 -0.31 -38.19 -11.85
C SER A 278 -1.22 -37.56 -12.90
N GLU A 279 -1.59 -38.33 -13.92
CA GLU A 279 -2.52 -37.92 -14.98
C GLU A 279 -3.99 -37.95 -14.55
N GLU A 280 -4.29 -38.54 -13.38
CA GLU A 280 -5.64 -38.58 -12.80
C GLU A 280 -6.17 -37.19 -12.45
N TYR A 281 -5.26 -36.24 -12.19
CA TYR A 281 -5.61 -34.87 -11.83
C TYR A 281 -5.73 -33.98 -13.06
N GLN A 282 -6.96 -33.63 -13.41
CA GLN A 282 -7.21 -32.61 -14.42
C GLN A 282 -6.79 -31.23 -13.91
N THR A 283 -6.14 -30.42 -14.76
CA THR A 283 -5.72 -29.06 -14.41
C THR A 283 -6.55 -27.99 -15.11
N ILE A 284 -6.51 -26.78 -14.55
CA ILE A 284 -6.99 -25.57 -15.19
C ILE A 284 -6.04 -24.41 -14.93
N ALA A 285 -5.69 -23.68 -15.98
CA ALA A 285 -4.90 -22.47 -15.86
C ALA A 285 -5.66 -21.37 -15.10
N ASP A 286 -4.97 -20.69 -14.20
CA ASP A 286 -5.47 -19.52 -13.46
C ASP A 286 -6.02 -18.45 -14.43
N SER A 287 -5.34 -18.23 -15.56
CA SER A 287 -5.75 -17.31 -16.62
C SER A 287 -7.04 -17.73 -17.34
N SER A 288 -7.38 -19.02 -17.35
CA SER A 288 -8.64 -19.51 -17.92
C SER A 288 -9.82 -19.16 -17.01
N LEU A 289 -9.64 -19.30 -15.69
CA LEU A 289 -10.64 -18.88 -14.69
C LEU A 289 -10.84 -17.37 -14.71
N GLN A 290 -9.75 -16.59 -14.77
CA GLN A 290 -9.84 -15.14 -14.89
C GLN A 290 -10.60 -14.71 -16.17
N ARG A 291 -10.31 -15.36 -17.31
CA ARG A 291 -11.02 -15.09 -18.58
C ARG A 291 -12.50 -15.46 -18.50
N LEU A 292 -12.84 -16.57 -17.85
CA LEU A 292 -14.23 -16.96 -17.65
C LEU A 292 -14.99 -15.91 -16.82
N TRP A 293 -14.41 -15.47 -15.71
CA TRP A 293 -14.99 -14.42 -14.88
C TRP A 293 -15.16 -13.10 -15.65
N ALA A 294 -14.13 -12.67 -16.37
CA ALA A 294 -14.16 -11.45 -17.17
C ALA A 294 -15.26 -11.50 -18.26
N LYS A 295 -15.53 -12.68 -18.83
CA LYS A 295 -16.63 -12.86 -19.78
C LYS A 295 -18.00 -12.64 -19.13
N PHE A 296 -18.23 -13.16 -17.92
CA PHE A 296 -19.46 -12.88 -17.17
C PHE A 296 -19.62 -11.38 -16.87
N GLN A 297 -18.54 -10.73 -16.41
CA GLN A 297 -18.57 -9.29 -16.15
C GLN A 297 -18.86 -8.47 -17.41
N LYS A 298 -18.24 -8.82 -18.54
CA LYS A 298 -18.50 -8.16 -19.84
C LYS A 298 -19.94 -8.36 -20.30
N GLY A 299 -20.55 -9.48 -19.96
CA GLY A 299 -21.97 -9.75 -20.18
C GLY A 299 -22.92 -9.05 -19.19
N GLY A 300 -22.42 -8.15 -18.34
CA GLY A 300 -23.23 -7.46 -17.33
C GLY A 300 -23.58 -8.31 -16.10
N CYS A 301 -23.08 -9.54 -16.02
CA CYS A 301 -23.38 -10.45 -14.93
C CYS A 301 -22.34 -10.33 -13.81
N GLN A 302 -22.76 -9.83 -12.65
CA GLN A 302 -21.99 -9.88 -11.43
C GLN A 302 -22.32 -11.17 -10.66
N LEU A 303 -21.46 -12.19 -10.76
CA LEU A 303 -21.71 -13.52 -10.17
C LEU A 303 -22.08 -13.49 -8.66
N GLY A 304 -21.70 -12.46 -7.92
CA GLY A 304 -22.07 -12.30 -6.50
C GLY A 304 -23.54 -11.98 -6.26
N HIS A 305 -24.32 -11.64 -7.28
CA HIS A 305 -25.76 -11.35 -7.19
C HIS A 305 -26.64 -12.55 -7.54
N TYR A 306 -26.03 -13.71 -7.82
CA TYR A 306 -26.69 -14.93 -8.26
C TYR A 306 -26.28 -16.10 -7.34
N PRO A 307 -27.09 -17.16 -7.27
CA PRO A 307 -26.73 -18.35 -6.53
C PRO A 307 -25.43 -18.99 -7.02
N ARG A 308 -24.74 -19.66 -6.10
CA ARG A 308 -23.50 -20.38 -6.38
C ARG A 308 -23.81 -21.65 -7.18
N ARG A 309 -23.66 -21.57 -8.50
CA ARG A 309 -24.00 -22.65 -9.46
C ARG A 309 -22.82 -23.02 -10.36
N PRO A 310 -21.85 -23.82 -9.86
CA PRO A 310 -20.70 -24.29 -10.63
C PRO A 310 -21.09 -24.99 -11.93
N ASP A 311 -22.14 -25.79 -11.90
CA ASP A 311 -22.71 -26.48 -13.05
C ASP A 311 -23.04 -25.51 -14.18
N ILE A 312 -23.63 -24.34 -13.88
CA ILE A 312 -23.94 -23.31 -14.87
C ILE A 312 -22.69 -22.52 -15.28
N TRP A 313 -21.82 -22.17 -14.33
CA TRP A 313 -20.64 -21.35 -14.60
C TRP A 313 -19.67 -22.02 -15.57
N PHE A 314 -19.49 -23.32 -15.43
CA PHE A 314 -18.54 -24.12 -16.20
C PHE A 314 -19.19 -24.88 -17.37
N ALA A 315 -20.53 -24.90 -17.49
CA ALA A 315 -21.25 -25.56 -18.58
C ALA A 315 -20.72 -25.16 -19.96
N ASN A 316 -20.76 -26.06 -20.95
CA ASN A 316 -20.31 -25.75 -22.31
C ASN A 316 -21.35 -24.96 -23.13
N HIS A 317 -21.80 -23.82 -22.61
CA HIS A 317 -22.74 -22.92 -23.30
C HIS A 317 -22.13 -21.55 -23.58
N ARG A 318 -22.77 -20.75 -24.45
CA ARG A 318 -22.39 -19.34 -24.61
C ARG A 318 -22.70 -18.55 -23.33
N ILE A 319 -21.93 -17.51 -23.06
CA ILE A 319 -22.06 -16.71 -21.84
C ILE A 319 -23.47 -16.11 -21.66
N PRO A 320 -24.12 -15.54 -22.69
CA PRO A 320 -25.50 -15.05 -22.53
C PRO A 320 -26.48 -16.14 -22.08
N THR A 321 -26.32 -17.37 -22.59
CA THR A 321 -27.14 -18.52 -22.18
C THR A 321 -26.90 -18.88 -20.72
N ARG A 322 -25.63 -18.93 -20.28
CA ARG A 322 -25.30 -19.19 -18.87
C ARG A 322 -25.86 -18.10 -17.94
N ILE A 323 -25.83 -16.84 -18.37
CA ILE A 323 -26.40 -15.71 -17.60
C ILE A 323 -27.91 -15.89 -17.44
N ARG A 324 -28.63 -16.25 -18.52
CA ARG A 324 -30.07 -16.54 -18.44
C ARG A 324 -30.37 -17.67 -17.45
N PHE A 325 -29.60 -18.76 -17.48
CA PHE A 325 -29.76 -19.85 -16.51
C PHE A 325 -29.52 -19.41 -15.06
N LEU A 326 -28.58 -18.48 -14.82
CA LEU A 326 -28.38 -17.90 -13.49
C LEU A 326 -29.55 -17.02 -13.05
N GLU A 327 -30.13 -16.25 -13.98
CA GLU A 327 -31.33 -15.44 -13.72
C GLU A 327 -32.54 -16.33 -13.38
N ASP A 328 -32.74 -17.42 -14.12
CA ASP A 328 -33.81 -18.38 -13.87
C ASP A 328 -33.61 -19.08 -12.52
N ALA A 329 -32.38 -19.50 -12.20
CA ALA A 329 -32.04 -20.08 -10.90
C ALA A 329 -32.33 -19.11 -9.74
N LYS A 330 -31.99 -17.84 -9.91
CA LYS A 330 -32.25 -16.80 -8.90
C LYS A 330 -33.76 -16.60 -8.67
N LYS A 331 -34.56 -16.54 -9.74
CA LYS A 331 -36.02 -16.43 -9.63
C LYS A 331 -36.63 -17.63 -8.91
N ALA A 332 -36.15 -18.84 -9.19
CA ALA A 332 -36.62 -20.05 -8.55
C ALA A 332 -36.32 -20.09 -7.04
N GLU A 333 -35.16 -19.59 -6.61
CA GLU A 333 -34.84 -19.46 -5.18
C GLU A 333 -35.72 -18.43 -4.46
N MET A 334 -35.97 -17.28 -5.10
CA MET A 334 -36.86 -16.26 -4.53
C MET A 334 -38.30 -16.78 -4.38
N GLY A 335 -38.84 -17.47 -5.39
CA GLY A 335 -40.18 -18.06 -5.30
C GLY A 335 -40.31 -19.16 -4.24
N LYS A 336 -39.23 -19.87 -3.90
CA LYS A 336 -39.21 -20.84 -2.80
C LYS A 336 -39.16 -20.17 -1.41
N ALA A 337 -38.49 -19.03 -1.29
CA ALA A 337 -38.47 -18.26 -0.04
C ALA A 337 -39.86 -17.68 0.28
N ASP A 338 -40.59 -17.23 -0.73
CA ASP A 338 -41.94 -16.68 -0.56
C ASP A 338 -42.98 -17.76 -0.22
N ALA A 339 -42.83 -18.97 -0.77
CA ALA A 339 -43.71 -20.11 -0.47
C ALA A 339 -43.46 -20.78 0.89
N GLY A 340 -42.28 -20.60 1.49
CA GLY A 340 -41.93 -21.12 2.82
C GLY A 340 -42.34 -20.20 3.98
N THR A 341 -42.99 -19.07 3.68
CA THR A 341 -43.42 -18.06 4.67
C THR A 341 -44.96 -17.95 4.76
N GLN A 342 -45.69 -18.92 4.19
CA GLN A 342 -47.15 -19.04 4.31
C GLN A 342 -47.57 -20.12 5.30
#